data_AF-A0A2G6MUV5-F1
#
_entry.id   AF-A0A2G6MUV5-F1
#
_cell.length_a   1.000
_cell.length_b   1.000
_cell.length_c   1.000
_cell.angle_alpha   90.00
_cell.angle_beta   90.00
_cell.angle_gamma   90.00
#
_symmetry.space_group_name_H-M   'P 1'
#
loop_
_entity.id
_entity.type
_entity.pdbx_description
1 polymer ?
#
loop_
_entity_poly.entity_id
_entity_poly.type
_entity_poly.pdbx_seq_one_letter_code
_entity_poly.pdbx_strand_id
1 'polypeptide(L)'
;MNLLKKIVSGGQTGADRAALDFAIKFNIPHGGWITKGRRTESGPLPGFYNLKEMNSRDYPARTRQNILDSDGTVIIARGPLTGGSALTHAFAQKTGKWVCRINLLEQDAFEAALILHAFIVDHGIRVLNIAGPRASHDPDIYCDVKNILTTVLYLHFLETEEYSWQMDRILDQQFDVPKSINGIEQAVQTLEQSLTLRAKAMIARSQPHQIAGIYFTFLEYVRSSLNLDEKNSNLFKDLAKGRDLKEYTPEDAVMDVLKKLKARLYEKLQLRVVPS
;
A
#
# COMPACT_ATOMS: atom_id res chain seq x y z
N MET A 1 -12.75 10.75 -3.10
CA MET A 1 -12.83 10.53 -1.64
C MET A 1 -12.05 9.25 -1.35
N ASN A 2 -11.23 9.18 -0.31
CA ASN A 2 -10.50 7.93 -0.03
C ASN A 2 -11.44 6.77 0.33
N LEU A 3 -11.23 5.61 -0.28
CA LEU A 3 -11.84 4.34 0.09
C LEU A 3 -11.74 4.11 1.62
N LEU A 4 -10.51 4.02 2.13
CA LEU A 4 -10.22 3.82 3.55
C LEU A 4 -9.65 5.09 4.19
N LYS A 5 -10.11 5.39 5.41
CA LYS A 5 -9.51 6.43 6.27
C LYS A 5 -8.28 5.90 7.01
N LYS A 6 -8.26 4.59 7.32
CA LYS A 6 -7.15 3.97 8.04
C LYS A 6 -7.10 2.46 7.83
N ILE A 7 -5.90 1.89 7.80
CA ILE A 7 -5.65 0.46 7.95
C ILE A 7 -5.03 0.19 9.31
N VAL A 8 -5.51 -0.83 10.02
CA VAL A 8 -4.91 -1.29 11.28
C VAL A 8 -4.52 -2.76 11.21
N SER A 9 -3.46 -3.13 11.94
CA SER A 9 -3.07 -4.53 12.11
C SER A 9 -2.34 -4.75 13.44
N GLY A 10 -2.06 -6.02 13.77
CA GLY A 10 -1.29 -6.40 14.95
C GLY A 10 0.22 -6.27 14.81
N GLY A 11 0.72 -5.89 13.63
CA GLY A 11 2.14 -5.71 13.33
C GLY A 11 2.99 -6.99 13.31
N GLN A 12 2.39 -8.19 13.34
CA GLN A 12 3.11 -9.45 13.12
C GLN A 12 3.74 -9.51 11.71
N THR A 13 4.67 -10.43 11.46
CA THR A 13 5.09 -10.78 10.09
C THR A 13 3.92 -11.33 9.27
N GLY A 14 4.12 -11.52 7.96
CA GLY A 14 3.07 -12.03 7.07
C GLY A 14 1.99 -10.98 6.83
N ALA A 15 0.72 -11.37 7.00
CA ALA A 15 -0.43 -10.55 6.64
C ALA A 15 -0.48 -9.18 7.37
N ASP A 16 -0.17 -9.17 8.67
CA ASP A 16 -0.18 -7.95 9.48
C ASP A 16 0.84 -6.92 8.97
N ARG A 17 2.04 -7.36 8.56
CA ARG A 17 3.11 -6.49 8.03
C ARG A 17 2.74 -6.00 6.63
N ALA A 18 2.27 -6.89 5.76
CA ALA A 18 1.81 -6.57 4.41
C ALA A 18 0.76 -5.46 4.41
N ALA A 19 -0.19 -5.51 5.33
CA ALA A 19 -1.21 -4.47 5.51
C ALA A 19 -0.61 -3.09 5.83
N LEU A 20 0.38 -3.04 6.72
CA LEU A 20 1.04 -1.78 7.11
C LEU A 20 1.91 -1.23 5.98
N ASP A 21 2.67 -2.09 5.31
CA ASP A 21 3.52 -1.70 4.19
C ASP A 21 2.70 -1.21 3.00
N PHE A 22 1.58 -1.88 2.70
CA PHE A 22 0.61 -1.41 1.72
C PHE A 22 0.08 -0.01 2.07
N ALA A 23 -0.31 0.20 3.32
CA ALA A 23 -0.82 1.50 3.76
C ALA A 23 0.25 2.59 3.63
N ILE A 24 1.51 2.30 3.98
CA ILE A 24 2.65 3.21 3.79
C ILE A 24 2.89 3.49 2.31
N LYS A 25 2.87 2.47 1.44
CA LYS A 25 3.04 2.60 -0.01
C LYS A 25 2.06 3.62 -0.59
N PHE A 26 0.78 3.54 -0.23
CA PHE A 26 -0.29 4.39 -0.76
C PHE A 26 -0.65 5.60 0.10
N ASN A 27 0.16 5.96 1.11
CA ASN A 27 -0.10 7.05 2.04
C ASN A 27 -1.48 6.96 2.74
N ILE A 28 -1.98 5.74 2.92
CA ILE A 28 -3.16 5.49 3.73
C ILE A 28 -2.72 5.56 5.20
N PRO A 29 -3.41 6.32 6.07
CA PRO A 29 -3.10 6.31 7.49
C PRO A 29 -3.08 4.88 8.03
N HIS A 30 -2.05 4.54 8.81
CA HIS A 30 -1.91 3.20 9.36
C HIS A 30 -1.75 3.23 10.88
N GLY A 31 -1.93 2.08 11.52
CA GLY A 31 -1.60 1.90 12.93
C GLY A 31 -2.14 0.58 13.47
N GLY A 32 -2.64 0.62 14.70
CA GLY A 32 -3.17 -0.55 15.39
C GLY A 32 -2.50 -0.74 16.74
N TRP A 33 -2.74 -1.90 17.33
CA TRP A 33 -2.27 -2.29 18.64
C TRP A 33 -1.31 -3.46 18.52
N ILE A 34 -0.14 -3.31 19.15
CA ILE A 34 0.91 -4.33 19.22
C ILE A 34 1.19 -4.70 20.67
N THR A 35 1.65 -5.91 20.92
CA THR A 35 2.02 -6.34 22.28
C THR A 35 3.15 -5.49 22.87
N LYS A 36 3.24 -5.40 24.20
CA LYS A 36 4.33 -4.72 24.91
C LYS A 36 5.71 -5.21 24.44
N GLY A 37 6.61 -4.28 24.13
CA GLY A 37 7.91 -4.55 23.54
C GLY A 37 7.86 -4.77 22.03
N ARG A 38 6.75 -4.38 21.38
CA ARG A 38 6.53 -4.45 19.93
C ARG A 38 6.79 -5.83 19.33
N ARG A 39 6.44 -6.90 20.04
CA ARG A 39 6.92 -8.26 19.73
C ARG A 39 6.29 -8.80 18.43
N THR A 40 7.16 -9.31 17.57
CA THR A 40 6.82 -10.09 16.37
C THR A 40 7.70 -11.35 16.36
N GLU A 41 7.48 -12.30 15.43
CA GLU A 41 8.34 -13.48 15.34
C GLU A 41 9.77 -13.17 14.88
N SER A 42 9.97 -12.07 14.14
CA SER A 42 11.29 -11.61 13.68
C SER A 42 11.93 -10.60 14.63
N GLY A 43 11.45 -10.51 15.88
CA GLY A 43 11.90 -9.53 16.86
C GLY A 43 11.00 -8.29 16.95
N PRO A 44 11.45 -7.22 17.64
CA PRO A 44 10.66 -6.00 17.82
C PRO A 44 10.36 -5.28 16.50
N LEU A 45 9.13 -4.83 16.32
CA LEU A 45 8.72 -4.05 15.16
C LEU A 45 9.43 -2.68 15.14
N PRO A 46 10.01 -2.23 14.01
CA PRO A 46 10.61 -0.90 13.91
C PRO A 46 9.65 0.25 14.25
N GLY A 47 10.21 1.37 14.73
CA GLY A 47 9.43 2.51 15.23
C GLY A 47 8.68 3.31 14.17
N PHE A 48 9.05 3.18 12.88
CA PHE A 48 8.36 3.90 11.79
C PHE A 48 6.94 3.38 11.53
N TYR A 49 6.58 2.21 12.06
CA TYR A 49 5.22 1.72 12.07
C TYR A 49 4.44 2.33 13.26
N ASN A 50 3.38 3.09 12.95
CA ASN A 50 2.61 3.89 13.91
C ASN A 50 1.63 3.06 14.78
N LEU A 51 2.10 1.99 15.42
CA LEU A 51 1.32 1.14 16.32
C LEU A 51 1.44 1.59 17.78
N LYS A 52 0.34 1.48 18.52
CA LYS A 52 0.26 1.68 19.97
C LYS A 52 0.60 0.39 20.70
N GLU A 53 1.47 0.47 21.69
CA GLU A 53 1.78 -0.69 22.53
C GLU A 53 0.69 -0.95 23.56
N MET A 54 0.31 -2.21 23.70
CA MET A 54 -0.48 -2.70 24.81
C MET A 54 0.35 -2.68 26.10
N ASN A 55 -0.32 -2.55 27.24
CA ASN A 55 0.34 -2.71 28.56
C ASN A 55 0.75 -4.18 28.83
N SER A 56 0.21 -5.13 28.07
CA SER A 56 0.46 -6.57 28.21
C SER A 56 1.23 -7.14 27.02
N ARG A 57 1.88 -8.29 27.24
CA ARG A 57 2.55 -9.07 26.19
C ARG A 57 1.62 -10.07 25.49
N ASP A 58 0.32 -9.98 25.77
CA ASP A 58 -0.67 -10.96 25.34
C ASP A 58 -1.16 -10.70 23.92
N TYR A 59 -1.05 -11.72 23.05
CA TYR A 59 -1.48 -11.63 21.66
C TYR A 59 -3.02 -11.50 21.52
N PRO A 60 -3.84 -12.32 22.19
CA PRO A 60 -5.29 -12.13 22.26
C PRO A 60 -5.73 -10.70 22.59
N ALA A 61 -5.12 -10.07 23.60
CA ALA A 61 -5.47 -8.70 24.00
C ALA A 61 -5.28 -7.69 22.86
N ARG A 62 -4.14 -7.71 22.15
CA ARG A 62 -3.93 -6.80 21.01
C ARG A 62 -4.88 -7.08 19.85
N THR A 63 -5.21 -8.35 19.60
CA THR A 63 -6.13 -8.77 18.53
C THR A 63 -7.52 -8.22 18.80
N ARG A 64 -8.01 -8.39 20.05
CA ARG A 64 -9.31 -7.86 20.45
C ARG A 64 -9.38 -6.35 20.29
N GLN A 65 -8.31 -5.63 20.67
CA GLN A 65 -8.31 -4.17 20.58
C GLN A 65 -8.32 -3.68 19.11
N ASN A 66 -7.58 -4.33 18.21
CA ASN A 66 -7.62 -3.99 16.77
C ASN A 66 -9.01 -4.21 16.15
N ILE A 67 -9.74 -5.24 16.59
CA ILE A 67 -11.13 -5.50 16.15
C ILE A 67 -12.07 -4.40 16.68
N LEU A 68 -11.95 -4.03 17.95
CA LEU A 68 -12.84 -3.03 18.57
C LEU A 68 -12.65 -1.63 17.97
N ASP A 69 -11.40 -1.25 17.67
CA ASP A 69 -11.03 0.06 17.14
C ASP A 69 -11.08 0.14 15.60
N SER A 70 -11.74 -0.83 14.95
CA SER A 70 -11.98 -0.83 13.50
C SER A 70 -13.47 -0.96 13.18
N ASP A 71 -13.86 -0.60 11.96
CA ASP A 71 -15.25 -0.73 11.49
C ASP A 71 -15.53 -2.18 11.05
N GLY A 72 -14.51 -2.88 10.55
CA GLY A 72 -14.57 -4.27 10.13
C GLY A 72 -13.20 -4.92 10.07
N THR A 73 -13.18 -6.25 10.11
CA THR A 73 -11.96 -7.07 10.04
C THR A 73 -12.00 -7.99 8.83
N VAL A 74 -10.97 -7.94 7.99
CA VAL A 74 -10.71 -8.99 6.99
C VAL A 74 -9.63 -9.94 7.50
N ILE A 75 -9.85 -11.24 7.31
CA ILE A 75 -8.90 -12.30 7.60
C ILE A 75 -8.57 -13.00 6.29
N ILE A 76 -7.33 -12.86 5.85
CA ILE A 76 -6.83 -13.47 4.61
C ILE A 76 -5.91 -14.63 5.01
N ALA A 77 -6.23 -15.84 4.56
CA ALA A 77 -5.46 -17.04 4.89
C ALA A 77 -5.62 -18.11 3.81
N ARG A 78 -4.68 -19.06 3.78
CA ARG A 78 -4.74 -20.24 2.92
C ARG A 78 -5.32 -21.43 3.67
N GLY A 79 -6.57 -21.78 3.36
CA GLY A 79 -7.29 -22.89 3.96
C GLY A 79 -7.97 -22.55 5.30
N PRO A 80 -8.26 -23.57 6.13
CA PRO A 80 -8.94 -23.38 7.41
C PRO A 80 -8.17 -22.44 8.34
N LEU A 81 -8.90 -21.57 9.05
CA LEU A 81 -8.27 -20.68 10.03
C LEU A 81 -7.76 -21.48 11.22
N THR A 82 -6.50 -21.26 11.59
CA THR A 82 -5.86 -21.85 12.77
C THR A 82 -5.26 -20.77 13.66
N GLY A 83 -4.91 -21.14 14.90
CA GLY A 83 -4.16 -20.29 15.83
C GLY A 83 -4.72 -18.87 15.99
N GLY A 84 -3.86 -17.87 15.76
CA GLY A 84 -4.22 -16.45 15.88
C GLY A 84 -5.33 -16.00 14.93
N SER A 85 -5.38 -16.53 13.70
CA SER A 85 -6.41 -16.19 12.72
C SER A 85 -7.80 -16.72 13.13
N ALA A 86 -7.86 -17.95 13.67
CA ALA A 86 -9.10 -18.51 14.21
C ALA A 86 -9.61 -17.71 15.42
N LEU A 87 -8.69 -17.27 16.29
CA LEU A 87 -9.01 -16.41 17.41
C LEU A 87 -9.57 -15.05 16.97
N THR A 88 -8.95 -14.42 15.96
CA THR A 88 -9.44 -13.16 15.38
C THR A 88 -10.87 -13.32 14.86
N HIS A 89 -11.15 -14.39 14.12
CA HIS A 89 -12.49 -14.67 13.61
C HIS A 89 -13.52 -14.82 14.74
N ALA A 90 -13.20 -15.65 15.74
CA ALA A 90 -14.08 -15.88 16.89
C ALA A 90 -14.34 -14.58 17.69
N PHE A 91 -13.35 -13.72 17.84
CA PHE A 91 -13.53 -12.42 18.50
C PHE A 91 -14.35 -11.45 17.67
N ALA A 92 -14.13 -11.36 16.35
CA ALA A 92 -14.90 -10.48 15.50
C ALA A 92 -16.39 -10.85 15.53
N GLN A 93 -16.72 -12.14 15.43
CA GLN A 93 -18.09 -12.64 15.58
C GLN A 93 -18.71 -12.28 16.94
N LYS A 94 -17.97 -12.49 18.04
CA LYS A 94 -18.46 -12.18 19.39
C LYS A 94 -18.69 -10.69 19.67
N THR A 95 -17.98 -9.81 18.97
CA THR A 95 -18.08 -8.35 19.17
C THR A 95 -19.18 -7.70 18.31
N GLY A 96 -19.80 -8.45 17.39
CA GLY A 96 -20.78 -7.91 16.45
C GLY A 96 -20.17 -6.99 15.38
N LYS A 97 -18.84 -6.95 15.26
CA LYS A 97 -18.14 -6.21 14.20
C LYS A 97 -18.20 -7.00 12.90
N TRP A 98 -18.23 -6.29 11.77
CA TRP A 98 -18.19 -6.91 10.44
C TRP A 98 -16.90 -7.72 10.28
N VAL A 99 -17.05 -8.94 9.77
CA VAL A 99 -15.92 -9.85 9.52
C VAL A 99 -16.02 -10.44 8.13
N CYS A 100 -14.92 -10.37 7.37
CA CYS A 100 -14.76 -10.99 6.07
C CYS A 100 -13.65 -12.04 6.13
N ARG A 101 -13.92 -13.25 5.66
CA ARG A 101 -12.93 -14.31 5.56
C ARG A 101 -12.65 -14.58 4.09
N ILE A 102 -11.38 -14.49 3.70
CA ILE A 102 -10.90 -14.83 2.37
C ILE A 102 -10.00 -16.06 2.49
N ASN A 103 -10.36 -17.12 1.76
CA ASN A 103 -9.64 -18.38 1.71
C ASN A 103 -8.91 -18.53 0.37
N LEU A 104 -7.59 -18.39 0.38
CA LEU A 104 -6.76 -18.44 -0.82
C LEU A 104 -6.63 -19.83 -1.47
N LEU A 105 -7.28 -20.87 -0.93
CA LEU A 105 -7.47 -22.15 -1.63
C LEU A 105 -8.77 -22.21 -2.44
N GLU A 106 -9.72 -21.33 -2.14
CA GLU A 106 -11.04 -21.28 -2.78
C GLU A 106 -11.19 -20.07 -3.69
N GLN A 107 -10.49 -18.97 -3.39
CA GLN A 107 -10.53 -17.74 -4.15
C GLN A 107 -9.13 -17.41 -4.69
N ASP A 108 -9.06 -17.07 -5.97
CA ASP A 108 -7.85 -16.47 -6.53
C ASP A 108 -7.68 -15.01 -6.04
N ALA A 109 -6.55 -14.39 -6.38
CA ALA A 109 -6.23 -13.04 -5.92
C ALA A 109 -7.23 -11.97 -6.41
N PHE A 110 -7.80 -12.14 -7.61
CA PHE A 110 -8.75 -11.19 -8.17
C PHE A 110 -10.13 -11.35 -7.54
N GLU A 111 -10.60 -12.59 -7.37
CA GLU A 111 -11.84 -12.90 -6.64
C GLU A 111 -11.77 -12.41 -5.19
N ALA A 112 -10.65 -12.64 -4.51
CA ALA A 112 -10.39 -12.14 -3.17
C ALA A 112 -10.49 -10.61 -3.11
N ALA A 113 -9.95 -9.91 -4.11
CA ALA A 113 -10.03 -8.46 -4.18
C ALA A 113 -11.46 -7.95 -4.42
N LEU A 114 -12.24 -8.61 -5.28
CA LEU A 114 -13.66 -8.29 -5.49
C LEU A 114 -14.46 -8.44 -4.19
N ILE A 115 -14.28 -9.56 -3.48
CA ILE A 115 -14.93 -9.82 -2.19
C ILE A 115 -14.56 -8.75 -1.18
N LEU A 116 -13.28 -8.41 -1.05
CA LEU A 116 -12.83 -7.40 -0.11
C LEU A 116 -13.33 -5.99 -0.48
N HIS A 117 -13.34 -5.65 -1.76
CA HIS A 117 -13.86 -4.37 -2.23
C HIS A 117 -15.35 -4.23 -1.90
N ALA A 118 -16.17 -5.23 -2.25
CA ALA A 118 -17.60 -5.27 -1.91
C ALA A 118 -17.80 -5.19 -0.39
N PHE A 119 -17.05 -5.96 0.39
CA PHE A 119 -17.11 -5.91 1.85
C PHE A 119 -16.86 -4.49 2.40
N ILE A 120 -15.86 -3.77 1.87
CA ILE A 120 -15.53 -2.41 2.31
C ILE A 120 -16.65 -1.43 1.95
N VAL A 121 -17.14 -1.49 0.70
CA VAL A 121 -18.13 -0.53 0.18
C VAL A 121 -19.50 -0.78 0.81
N ASP A 122 -20.00 -2.02 0.76
CA ASP A 122 -21.36 -2.38 1.18
C ASP A 122 -21.58 -2.16 2.68
N HIS A 123 -20.54 -2.37 3.49
CA HIS A 123 -20.60 -2.18 4.94
C HIS A 123 -20.06 -0.82 5.40
N GLY A 124 -19.66 0.06 4.46
CA GLY A 124 -19.17 1.41 4.77
C GLY A 124 -17.90 1.42 5.63
N ILE A 125 -17.02 0.43 5.49
CA ILE A 125 -15.81 0.28 6.30
C ILE A 125 -14.84 1.42 6.00
N ARG A 126 -14.48 2.24 7.00
CA ARG A 126 -13.50 3.33 6.86
C ARG A 126 -12.20 3.03 7.59
N VAL A 127 -12.25 2.28 8.68
CA VAL A 127 -11.10 1.73 9.40
C VAL A 127 -11.12 0.21 9.24
N LEU A 128 -10.23 -0.32 8.40
CA LEU A 128 -10.15 -1.75 8.13
C LEU A 128 -9.04 -2.38 8.99
N ASN A 129 -9.40 -3.36 9.81
CA ASN A 129 -8.44 -4.25 10.43
C ASN A 129 -8.11 -5.40 9.48
N ILE A 130 -6.83 -5.66 9.25
CA ILE A 130 -6.36 -6.75 8.40
C ILE A 130 -5.58 -7.73 9.26
N ALA A 131 -5.93 -9.00 9.18
CA ALA A 131 -5.29 -10.09 9.90
C ALA A 131 -5.05 -11.30 9.00
N GLY A 132 -4.14 -12.16 9.44
CA GLY A 132 -3.82 -13.41 8.75
C GLY A 132 -2.66 -14.14 9.43
N PRO A 133 -2.20 -15.25 8.86
CA PRO A 133 -1.06 -15.98 9.40
C PRO A 133 0.23 -15.15 9.35
N ARG A 134 1.14 -15.51 10.26
CA ARG A 134 2.53 -15.04 10.28
C ARG A 134 3.34 -15.72 9.19
N ALA A 135 4.43 -15.09 8.75
CA ALA A 135 5.25 -15.58 7.63
C ALA A 135 5.80 -17.00 7.86
N SER A 136 6.16 -17.36 9.10
CA SER A 136 6.60 -18.73 9.40
C SER A 136 5.53 -19.82 9.21
N HIS A 137 4.25 -19.44 9.15
CA HIS A 137 3.14 -20.38 8.92
C HIS A 137 2.72 -20.41 7.45
N ASP A 138 2.77 -19.25 6.78
CA ASP A 138 2.51 -19.12 5.35
C ASP A 138 3.52 -18.10 4.78
N PRO A 139 4.60 -18.56 4.12
CA PRO A 139 5.64 -17.68 3.61
C PRO A 139 5.17 -16.72 2.50
N ASP A 140 4.11 -17.07 1.76
CA ASP A 140 3.65 -16.31 0.59
C ASP A 140 2.57 -15.29 0.95
N ILE A 141 1.95 -15.40 2.15
CA ILE A 141 0.83 -14.56 2.57
C ILE A 141 1.14 -13.06 2.54
N TYR A 142 2.40 -12.67 2.75
CA TYR A 142 2.79 -11.27 2.71
C TYR A 142 2.52 -10.66 1.32
N CYS A 143 2.99 -11.34 0.28
CA CYS A 143 2.82 -10.92 -1.11
C CYS A 143 1.36 -11.01 -1.53
N ASP A 144 0.67 -12.08 -1.17
CA ASP A 144 -0.76 -12.26 -1.47
C ASP A 144 -1.60 -11.11 -0.91
N VAL A 145 -1.39 -10.72 0.34
CA VAL A 145 -2.11 -9.61 0.97
C VAL A 145 -1.80 -8.28 0.27
N LYS A 146 -0.53 -7.97 -0.04
CA LYS A 146 -0.17 -6.74 -0.78
C LYS A 146 -0.84 -6.69 -2.16
N ASN A 147 -0.86 -7.82 -2.87
CA ASN A 147 -1.45 -7.91 -4.20
C ASN A 147 -2.97 -7.71 -4.15
N ILE A 148 -3.67 -8.43 -3.26
CA ILE A 148 -5.12 -8.30 -3.07
C ILE A 148 -5.49 -6.85 -2.73
N LEU A 149 -4.79 -6.22 -1.79
CA LEU A 149 -5.07 -4.83 -1.39
C LEU A 149 -4.80 -3.83 -2.53
N THR A 150 -3.76 -4.08 -3.34
CA THR A 150 -3.47 -3.26 -4.52
C THR A 150 -4.59 -3.38 -5.56
N THR A 151 -5.08 -4.59 -5.80
CA THR A 151 -6.21 -4.83 -6.70
C THR A 151 -7.49 -4.20 -6.17
N VAL A 152 -7.78 -4.27 -4.87
CA VAL A 152 -8.93 -3.54 -4.25
C VAL A 152 -8.86 -2.05 -4.54
N LEU A 153 -7.68 -1.44 -4.35
CA LEU A 153 -7.51 -0.01 -4.58
C LEU A 153 -7.59 0.35 -6.07
N TYR A 154 -7.16 -0.55 -6.95
CA TYR A 154 -7.28 -0.39 -8.40
C TYR A 154 -8.74 -0.48 -8.86
N LEU A 155 -9.50 -1.46 -8.37
CA LEU A 155 -10.95 -1.58 -8.63
C LEU A 155 -11.67 -0.29 -8.24
N HIS A 156 -11.38 0.23 -7.05
CA HIS A 156 -11.96 1.49 -6.59
C HIS A 156 -11.56 2.68 -7.47
N PHE A 157 -10.30 2.72 -7.93
CA PHE A 157 -9.82 3.75 -8.85
C PHE A 157 -10.57 3.73 -10.19
N LEU A 158 -10.83 2.55 -10.76
CA LEU A 158 -11.60 2.41 -12.00
C LEU A 158 -13.04 2.94 -11.83
N GLU A 159 -13.67 2.65 -10.70
CA GLU A 159 -15.05 3.10 -10.44
C GLU A 159 -15.16 4.61 -10.19
N THR A 160 -14.12 5.26 -9.66
CA THR A 160 -14.25 6.63 -9.11
C THR A 160 -13.40 7.69 -9.77
N GLU A 161 -12.28 7.35 -10.41
CA GLU A 161 -11.25 8.32 -10.78
C GLU A 161 -10.69 8.15 -12.20
N GLU A 162 -10.91 7.03 -12.90
CA GLU A 162 -10.28 6.72 -14.20
C GLU A 162 -10.39 7.87 -15.22
N TYR A 163 -11.58 8.47 -15.36
CA TYR A 163 -11.82 9.57 -16.30
C TYR A 163 -11.09 10.88 -15.97
N SER A 164 -10.58 11.03 -14.74
CA SER A 164 -9.86 12.23 -14.31
C SER A 164 -8.41 12.29 -14.84
N TRP A 165 -7.86 11.17 -15.31
CA TRP A 165 -6.43 11.00 -15.60
C TRP A 165 -6.15 10.62 -17.07
N GLN A 166 -6.62 11.45 -18.01
CA GLN A 166 -6.41 11.24 -19.46
C GLN A 166 -4.92 11.36 -19.87
N MET A 167 -4.29 10.23 -20.21
CA MET A 167 -2.87 10.09 -20.58
C MET A 167 -2.40 11.04 -21.70
N ASP A 168 -3.20 11.24 -22.74
CA ASP A 168 -2.83 12.07 -23.90
C ASP A 168 -2.61 13.55 -23.54
N ARG A 169 -3.10 13.97 -22.37
CA ARG A 169 -2.93 15.34 -21.86
C ARG A 169 -1.82 15.45 -20.82
N ILE A 170 -1.23 14.31 -20.45
CA ILE A 170 -0.31 14.17 -19.33
C ILE A 170 1.15 14.11 -19.79
N LEU A 171 1.43 13.33 -20.83
CA LEU A 171 2.78 13.14 -21.35
C LEU A 171 3.10 14.15 -22.45
N ASP A 172 4.35 14.62 -22.48
CA ASP A 172 4.90 15.34 -23.61
C ASP A 172 5.31 14.33 -24.69
N GLN A 173 4.51 14.23 -25.76
CA GLN A 173 4.73 13.28 -26.85
C GLN A 173 6.04 13.54 -27.64
N GLN A 174 6.65 14.72 -27.47
CA GLN A 174 7.90 15.07 -28.14
C GLN A 174 9.14 14.71 -27.31
N PHE A 175 8.95 14.24 -26.07
CA PHE A 175 10.07 13.95 -25.18
C PHE A 175 10.63 12.54 -25.40
N ASP A 176 11.88 12.48 -25.86
CA ASP A 176 12.65 11.24 -25.94
C ASP A 176 13.27 10.90 -24.58
N VAL A 177 12.86 9.76 -24.03
CA VAL A 177 13.41 9.23 -22.78
C VAL A 177 14.88 8.82 -23.00
N PRO A 178 15.83 9.27 -22.16
CA PRO A 178 17.23 8.87 -22.25
C PRO A 178 17.42 7.35 -22.21
N LYS A 179 18.32 6.83 -23.05
CA LYS A 179 18.62 5.39 -23.14
C LYS A 179 19.22 4.78 -21.86
N SER A 180 19.82 5.60 -21.01
CA SER A 180 20.41 5.17 -19.74
C SER A 180 20.08 6.18 -18.65
N ILE A 181 19.55 5.66 -17.56
CA ILE A 181 19.17 6.42 -16.37
C ILE A 181 19.85 5.76 -15.18
N ASN A 182 20.72 6.51 -14.53
CA ASN A 182 21.51 6.06 -13.39
C ASN A 182 21.11 6.86 -12.16
N GLY A 183 20.56 6.15 -11.18
CA GLY A 183 20.15 6.73 -9.91
C GLY A 183 18.81 7.47 -9.95
N ILE A 184 18.23 7.61 -8.75
CA ILE A 184 16.88 8.11 -8.58
C ILE A 184 16.70 9.58 -8.99
N GLU A 185 17.73 10.42 -8.85
CA GLU A 185 17.63 11.85 -9.21
C GLU A 185 17.47 12.03 -10.72
N GLN A 186 18.27 11.30 -11.51
CA GLN A 186 18.16 11.33 -12.96
C GLN A 186 16.80 10.77 -13.40
N ALA A 187 16.34 9.68 -12.78
CA ALA A 187 15.01 9.12 -13.05
C ALA A 187 13.89 10.13 -12.82
N VAL A 188 13.91 10.82 -11.68
CA VAL A 188 12.92 11.85 -11.33
C VAL A 188 12.99 13.04 -12.30
N GLN A 189 14.19 13.48 -12.68
CA GLN A 189 14.35 14.57 -13.64
C GLN A 189 13.84 14.19 -15.03
N THR A 190 14.13 12.98 -15.50
CA THR A 190 13.62 12.46 -16.77
C THR A 190 12.10 12.42 -16.78
N LEU A 191 11.48 11.87 -15.73
CA LEU A 191 10.02 11.87 -15.62
C LEU A 191 9.46 13.29 -15.52
N GLU A 192 10.10 14.19 -14.78
CA GLU A 192 9.68 15.58 -14.76
C GLU A 192 9.70 16.17 -16.17
N GLN A 193 10.73 15.94 -16.97
CA GLN A 193 10.82 16.49 -18.32
C GLN A 193 9.80 15.89 -19.28
N SER A 194 9.41 14.63 -19.10
CA SER A 194 8.40 13.96 -19.93
C SER A 194 6.95 14.36 -19.65
N LEU A 195 6.71 15.18 -18.62
CA LEU A 195 5.37 15.62 -18.24
C LEU A 195 5.02 17.00 -18.80
N THR A 196 3.77 17.16 -19.24
CA THR A 196 3.21 18.48 -19.57
C THR A 196 3.16 19.38 -18.32
N LEU A 197 3.13 20.70 -18.51
CA LEU A 197 2.97 21.66 -17.40
C LEU A 197 1.69 21.40 -16.60
N ARG A 198 0.61 20.99 -17.28
CA ARG A 198 -0.66 20.61 -16.65
C ARG A 198 -0.48 19.41 -15.71
N ALA A 199 0.18 18.35 -16.17
CA ALA A 199 0.43 17.17 -15.35
C ALA A 199 1.30 17.49 -14.14
N LYS A 200 2.38 18.27 -14.34
CA LYS A 200 3.25 18.75 -13.26
C LYS A 200 2.46 19.49 -12.17
N ALA A 201 1.63 20.44 -12.57
CA ALA A 201 0.79 21.21 -11.64
C ALA A 201 -0.23 20.33 -10.90
N MET A 202 -0.84 19.37 -11.60
CA MET A 202 -1.79 18.43 -11.01
C MET A 202 -1.12 17.52 -9.97
N ILE A 203 0.04 16.92 -10.28
CA ILE A 203 0.81 16.09 -9.35
C ILE A 203 1.27 16.90 -8.13
N ALA A 204 1.78 18.12 -8.36
CA ALA A 204 2.23 19.01 -7.28
C ALA A 204 1.10 19.31 -6.30
N ARG A 205 -0.09 19.65 -6.80
CA ARG A 205 -1.25 20.07 -5.99
C ARG A 205 -2.07 18.93 -5.41
N SER A 206 -1.85 17.69 -5.84
CA SER A 206 -2.62 16.56 -5.32
C SER A 206 -2.36 16.35 -3.82
N GLN A 207 -3.36 15.87 -3.09
CA GLN A 207 -3.24 15.54 -1.68
C GLN A 207 -2.44 14.25 -1.50
N PRO A 208 -1.79 14.01 -0.33
CA PRO A 208 -1.00 12.81 -0.11
C PRO A 208 -1.73 11.49 -0.40
N HIS A 209 -3.04 11.44 -0.13
CA HIS A 209 -3.87 10.27 -0.35
C HIS A 209 -4.24 10.01 -1.82
N GLN A 210 -4.06 10.99 -2.70
CA GLN A 210 -4.30 10.84 -4.14
C GLN A 210 -3.11 10.20 -4.87
N ILE A 211 -2.08 9.75 -4.13
CA ILE A 211 -0.91 9.08 -4.73
C ILE A 211 -1.29 7.78 -5.44
N ALA A 212 -2.38 7.12 -5.02
CA ALA A 212 -2.89 5.92 -5.69
C ALA A 212 -3.33 6.19 -7.12
N GLY A 213 -4.09 7.28 -7.35
CA GLY A 213 -4.51 7.69 -8.69
C GLY A 213 -3.32 8.02 -9.59
N ILE A 214 -2.32 8.75 -9.07
CA ILE A 214 -1.05 8.98 -9.77
C ILE A 214 -0.36 7.65 -10.07
N TYR A 215 -0.27 6.77 -9.09
CA TYR A 215 0.41 5.49 -9.25
C TYR A 215 -0.20 4.65 -10.37
N PHE A 216 -1.51 4.38 -10.35
CA PHE A 216 -2.14 3.55 -11.39
C PHE A 216 -2.10 4.20 -12.77
N THR A 217 -2.24 5.52 -12.81
CA THR A 217 -2.13 6.31 -14.04
C THR A 217 -0.74 6.18 -14.68
N PHE A 218 0.33 6.24 -13.87
CA PHE A 218 1.70 6.30 -14.38
C PHE A 218 2.47 4.97 -14.32
N LEU A 219 1.88 3.91 -13.77
CA LEU A 219 2.60 2.67 -13.44
C LEU A 219 3.36 2.11 -14.65
N GLU A 220 2.65 1.79 -15.72
CA GLU A 220 3.25 1.20 -16.92
C GLU A 220 4.23 2.14 -17.62
N TYR A 221 3.87 3.43 -17.69
CA TYR A 221 4.74 4.44 -18.29
C TYR A 221 6.07 4.55 -17.56
N VAL A 222 6.05 4.69 -16.22
CA VAL A 222 7.27 4.82 -15.41
C VAL A 222 8.09 3.54 -15.48
N ARG A 223 7.43 2.38 -15.37
CA ARG A 223 8.10 1.08 -15.46
C ARG A 223 8.83 0.90 -16.79
N SER A 224 8.16 1.19 -17.91
CA SER A 224 8.73 1.07 -19.24
C SER A 224 9.80 2.12 -19.53
N SER A 225 9.54 3.39 -19.21
CA SER A 225 10.47 4.50 -19.51
C SER A 225 11.77 4.40 -18.71
N LEU A 226 11.68 3.97 -17.46
CA LEU A 226 12.85 3.81 -16.59
C LEU A 226 13.49 2.42 -16.68
N ASN A 227 12.94 1.54 -17.52
CA ASN A 227 13.31 0.13 -17.60
C ASN A 227 13.43 -0.50 -16.19
N LEU A 228 12.38 -0.38 -15.38
CA LEU A 228 12.34 -0.96 -14.04
C LEU A 228 11.95 -2.43 -14.13
N ASP A 229 12.96 -3.30 -14.21
CA ASP A 229 12.83 -4.74 -14.19
C ASP A 229 13.86 -5.36 -13.23
N GLU A 230 13.53 -6.50 -12.63
CA GLU A 230 14.37 -7.12 -11.58
C GLU A 230 15.74 -7.60 -12.09
N LYS A 231 15.83 -7.96 -13.38
CA LYS A 231 16.99 -8.69 -13.91
C LYS A 231 18.07 -7.74 -14.43
N ASN A 232 17.67 -6.73 -15.17
CA ASN A 232 18.55 -5.95 -16.04
C ASN A 232 18.63 -4.47 -15.65
N SER A 233 17.75 -3.98 -14.77
CA SER A 233 17.72 -2.58 -14.39
C SER A 233 18.76 -2.23 -13.34
N ASN A 234 19.77 -1.45 -13.71
CA ASN A 234 20.72 -0.86 -12.76
C ASN A 234 20.03 0.10 -11.79
N LEU A 235 19.02 0.83 -12.25
CA LEU A 235 18.23 1.72 -11.40
C LEU A 235 17.45 0.93 -10.34
N PHE A 236 16.77 -0.16 -10.72
CA PHE A 236 16.07 -1.01 -9.75
C PHE A 236 17.05 -1.60 -8.72
N LYS A 237 18.20 -2.12 -9.18
CA LYS A 237 19.24 -2.66 -8.29
C LYS A 237 19.74 -1.61 -7.29
N ASP A 238 19.89 -0.37 -7.71
CA ASP A 238 20.27 0.73 -6.83
C ASP A 238 19.19 1.05 -5.79
N LEU A 239 17.93 1.15 -6.22
CA LEU A 239 16.78 1.41 -5.35
C LEU A 239 16.51 0.28 -4.34
N ALA A 240 16.80 -0.96 -4.72
CA ALA A 240 16.62 -2.14 -3.91
C ALA A 240 17.76 -2.41 -2.91
N LYS A 241 18.84 -1.62 -2.93
CA LYS A 241 19.98 -1.81 -2.01
C LYS A 241 19.51 -1.82 -0.55
N GLY A 242 19.86 -2.90 0.16
CA GLY A 242 19.50 -3.08 1.57
C GLY A 242 18.04 -3.44 1.83
N ARG A 243 17.26 -3.78 0.80
CA ARG A 243 15.87 -4.26 0.92
C ARG A 243 15.77 -5.75 0.62
N ASP A 244 14.76 -6.40 1.20
CA ASP A 244 14.39 -7.77 0.82
C ASP A 244 13.63 -7.73 -0.51
N LEU A 245 14.18 -8.39 -1.55
CA LEU A 245 13.57 -8.47 -2.87
C LEU A 245 12.29 -9.31 -2.90
N LYS A 246 12.01 -10.10 -1.85
CA LYS A 246 10.69 -10.73 -1.68
C LYS A 246 9.62 -9.72 -1.29
N GLU A 247 10.00 -8.62 -0.66
CA GLU A 247 9.08 -7.60 -0.16
C GLU A 247 9.06 -6.33 -1.03
N TYR A 248 10.13 -6.08 -1.81
CA TYR A 248 10.32 -4.90 -2.65
C TYR A 248 10.38 -5.25 -4.14
N THR A 249 9.31 -4.90 -4.88
CA THR A 249 9.16 -5.22 -6.31
C THR A 249 9.43 -4.01 -7.21
N PRO A 250 9.54 -4.18 -8.55
CA PRO A 250 9.62 -3.07 -9.49
C PRO A 250 8.47 -2.05 -9.34
N GLU A 251 7.28 -2.52 -8.99
CA GLU A 251 6.11 -1.69 -8.70
C GLU A 251 6.29 -0.84 -7.43
N ASP A 252 7.03 -1.32 -6.43
CA ASP A 252 7.43 -0.53 -5.26
C ASP A 252 8.47 0.53 -5.64
N ALA A 253 9.41 0.19 -6.54
CA ALA A 253 10.36 1.15 -7.10
C ALA A 253 9.67 2.27 -7.89
N VAL A 254 8.65 1.95 -8.67
CA VAL A 254 7.80 2.96 -9.34
C VAL A 254 7.19 3.92 -8.32
N MET A 255 6.63 3.41 -7.23
CA MET A 255 6.05 4.25 -6.18
C MET A 255 7.10 5.15 -5.51
N ASP A 256 8.29 4.64 -5.23
CA ASP A 256 9.39 5.42 -4.65
C ASP A 256 9.79 6.60 -5.57
N VAL A 257 9.92 6.34 -6.87
CA VAL A 257 10.20 7.39 -7.87
C VAL A 257 9.06 8.42 -7.93
N LEU A 258 7.80 7.96 -7.98
CA LEU A 258 6.63 8.85 -8.04
C LEU A 258 6.48 9.73 -6.80
N LYS A 259 6.74 9.19 -5.59
CA LYS A 259 6.75 9.97 -4.35
C LYS A 259 7.82 11.05 -4.38
N LYS A 260 9.02 10.72 -4.90
CA LYS A 260 10.11 11.69 -5.03
C LYS A 260 9.84 12.76 -6.08
N LEU A 261 9.27 12.37 -7.22
CA LEU A 261 8.78 13.31 -8.24
C LEU A 261 7.74 14.26 -7.67
N LYS A 262 6.75 13.75 -6.93
CA LYS A 262 5.73 14.58 -6.28
C LYS A 262 6.33 15.59 -5.31
N ALA A 263 7.26 15.16 -4.44
CA ALA A 263 7.93 16.05 -3.49
C ALA A 263 8.67 17.19 -4.21
N ARG A 264 9.45 16.84 -5.24
CA ARG A 264 10.19 17.81 -6.06
C ARG A 264 9.26 18.81 -6.78
N LEU A 265 8.17 18.31 -7.38
CA LEU A 265 7.20 19.17 -8.06
C LEU A 265 6.45 20.09 -7.10
N TYR A 266 6.14 19.60 -5.90
CA TYR A 266 5.54 20.41 -4.84
C TYR A 266 6.46 21.58 -4.48
N GLU A 267 7.75 21.34 -4.21
CA GLU A 267 8.71 22.40 -3.89
C GLU A 267 8.87 23.43 -5.02
N LYS A 268 8.93 22.98 -6.27
CA LYS A 268 9.12 23.86 -7.44
C LYS A 268 7.89 24.70 -7.79
N LEU A 269 6.69 24.14 -7.61
CA LEU A 269 5.43 24.75 -8.06
C LEU A 269 4.60 25.34 -6.90
N GLN A 270 5.16 25.38 -5.69
CA GLN A 270 4.68 26.26 -4.63
C GLN A 270 4.72 27.70 -5.15
N LEU A 271 3.55 28.33 -5.26
CA LEU A 271 3.45 29.77 -5.47
C LEU A 271 4.23 30.45 -4.34
N ARG A 272 5.41 31.01 -4.66
CA ARG A 272 6.03 31.99 -3.77
C ARG A 272 5.10 33.19 -3.77
N VAL A 273 4.33 33.36 -2.69
CA VAL A 273 3.69 34.63 -2.41
C VAL A 273 4.83 35.62 -2.26
N VAL A 274 5.06 36.46 -3.27
CA VAL A 274 5.99 37.58 -3.17
C VAL A 274 5.24 38.62 -2.31
N PRO A 275 5.72 38.95 -1.10
CA PRO A 275 5.14 40.04 -0.35
C PRO A 275 5.25 41.31 -1.20
N SER A 276 4.11 42.00 -1.37
CA SER A 276 4.02 43.30 -2.05
C SER A 276 4.72 44.37 -1.23
#